data_AF-A0A6N2CNH4-F1
#
_entry.id   AF-A0A6N2CNH4-F1
#
_cell.length_a   1.000
_cell.length_b   1.000
_cell.length_c   1.000
_cell.angle_alpha   90.00
_cell.angle_beta   90.00
_cell.angle_gamma   90.00
#
_symmetry.space_group_name_H-M   'P 1'
#
loop_
_entity.id
_entity.type
_entity.pdbx_description
1 polymer ?
#
loop_
_entity_poly.entity_id
_entity_poly.type
_entity_poly.pdbx_seq_one_letter_code
_entity_poly.pdbx_strand_id
1 'polypeptide(L)'
;MFYSDDPDIIGTRLAVLIDTMLARLGAKDIEVDYGRFRSLIDKMSRVNEPDGFPHADGFEAASAYKKAAYFFNLFTAIKPIRSVKPINSIPEKLWKEASDHSPPDWLNTYVGFLLIKIGLHGIGYMNCHKEPVTLAEPIHVSLHTMQDMIEAYSDATTIDKFQLTALLIEQICYKVNSFAEYRDRV
;
A
#
# COMPACT_ATOMS: atom_id res chain seq x y z
N MET A 1 -2.16 -1.16 13.76
CA MET A 1 -0.70 -1.29 14.00
C MET A 1 0.02 0.06 13.98
N PHE A 2 -0.59 1.15 14.47
CA PHE A 2 0.03 2.46 14.71
C PHE A 2 -0.82 3.20 15.76
N TYR A 3 -0.67 2.87 17.04
CA TYR A 3 -1.47 3.45 18.15
C TYR A 3 -0.69 4.52 18.93
N SER A 4 -0.05 5.44 18.22
CA SER A 4 0.63 6.58 18.85
C SER A 4 0.14 7.83 18.15
N ASP A 5 -0.25 8.85 18.92
CA ASP A 5 -0.68 10.13 18.35
C ASP A 5 0.51 10.98 17.87
N ASP A 6 1.74 10.49 18.02
CA ASP A 6 2.96 11.17 17.60
C ASP A 6 3.37 10.74 16.18
N PRO A 7 3.27 11.66 15.18
CA PRO A 7 3.65 11.38 13.80
C PRO A 7 5.10 10.93 13.63
N ASP A 8 6.02 11.41 14.48
CA ASP A 8 7.44 11.05 14.40
C ASP A 8 7.66 9.61 14.87
N ILE A 9 6.90 9.14 15.88
CA ILE A 9 6.91 7.74 16.32
C ILE A 9 6.32 6.83 15.24
N ILE A 10 5.19 7.20 14.64
CA ILE A 10 4.58 6.44 13.53
C ILE A 10 5.56 6.35 12.36
N GLY A 11 6.11 7.48 11.93
CA GLY A 11 7.07 7.55 10.83
C GLY A 11 8.30 6.68 11.06
N THR A 12 8.85 6.72 12.28
CA THR A 12 9.99 5.87 12.68
C THR A 12 9.63 4.38 12.61
N ARG A 13 8.47 3.97 13.14
CA ARG A 13 8.02 2.56 13.09
C ARG A 13 7.81 2.08 11.66
N LEU A 14 7.24 2.92 10.80
CA LEU A 14 7.04 2.62 9.39
C LEU A 14 8.38 2.47 8.66
N ALA A 15 9.34 3.37 8.92
CA ALA A 15 10.69 3.28 8.37
C ALA A 15 11.40 1.98 8.80
N VAL A 16 11.33 1.62 10.09
CA VAL A 16 11.91 0.36 10.62
C VAL A 16 11.25 -0.87 9.99
N LEU A 17 9.92 -0.85 9.81
CA LEU A 17 9.20 -1.94 9.15
C LEU A 17 9.67 -2.13 7.71
N ILE A 18 9.79 -1.03 6.95
CA ILE A 18 10.26 -1.04 5.56
C ILE A 18 11.71 -1.53 5.48
N ASP A 19 12.58 -1.02 6.34
CA ASP A 19 13.97 -1.45 6.43
C ASP A 19 14.07 -2.96 6.69
N THR A 20 13.33 -3.45 7.69
CA THR A 20 13.26 -4.89 8.02
C THR A 20 12.76 -5.73 6.84
N MET A 21 11.73 -5.26 6.14
CA MET A 21 11.16 -5.96 4.99
C MET A 21 12.15 -6.03 3.82
N LEU A 22 12.76 -4.90 3.47
CA LEU A 22 13.72 -4.82 2.38
C LEU A 22 15.00 -5.59 2.70
N ALA A 23 15.49 -5.54 3.94
CA ALA A 23 16.64 -6.33 4.38
C ALA A 23 16.39 -7.83 4.25
N ARG A 24 15.17 -8.32 4.56
CA ARG A 24 14.77 -9.72 4.32
C ARG A 24 14.76 -10.09 2.84
N LEU A 25 14.58 -9.12 1.96
CA LEU A 25 14.72 -9.29 0.52
C LEU A 25 16.19 -9.22 0.05
N GLY A 26 17.14 -9.04 0.98
CA GLY A 26 18.56 -8.90 0.66
C GLY A 26 18.95 -7.51 0.15
N ALA A 27 18.09 -6.50 0.36
CA ALA A 27 18.45 -5.11 0.15
C ALA A 27 19.55 -4.68 1.11
N LYS A 28 20.42 -3.78 0.65
CA LYS A 28 21.43 -3.11 1.46
C LYS A 28 21.35 -1.61 1.24
N ASP A 29 21.85 -0.83 2.21
CA ASP A 29 21.99 0.62 2.11
C ASP A 29 20.70 1.31 1.62
N ILE A 30 19.59 1.06 2.33
CA ILE A 30 18.29 1.67 2.01
C ILE A 30 18.31 3.14 2.43
N GLU A 31 18.12 4.04 1.48
CA GLU A 31 17.97 5.47 1.77
C GLU A 31 16.48 5.83 1.82
N VAL A 32 16.04 6.21 3.01
CA VAL A 32 14.68 6.72 3.27
C VAL A 32 14.68 8.23 3.44
N ASP A 33 13.64 8.88 2.94
CA ASP A 33 13.38 10.30 3.15
C ASP A 33 12.39 10.48 4.31
N TYR A 34 12.91 10.78 5.50
CA TYR A 34 12.09 11.02 6.68
C TYR A 34 11.12 12.20 6.53
N GLY A 35 11.48 13.23 5.75
CA GLY A 35 10.59 14.35 5.45
C GLY A 35 9.38 13.90 4.63
N ARG A 36 9.59 13.01 3.66
CA ARG A 36 8.51 12.37 2.89
C ARG A 36 7.66 11.43 3.74
N PHE A 37 8.26 10.65 4.64
CA PHE A 37 7.49 9.86 5.60
C PHE A 37 6.61 10.73 6.48
N ARG A 38 7.14 11.83 7.01
CA ARG A 38 6.35 12.78 7.78
C ARG A 38 5.21 13.37 6.95
N SER A 39 5.47 13.75 5.70
CA SER A 39 4.43 14.22 4.78
C SER A 39 3.33 13.17 4.54
N LEU A 40 3.69 11.89 4.45
CA LEU A 40 2.72 10.79 4.36
C LEU A 40 1.86 10.70 5.62
N ILE A 41 2.47 10.74 6.81
CA ILE A 41 1.73 10.68 8.08
C ILE A 41 0.83 11.92 8.25
N ASP A 42 1.34 13.10 7.92
CA ASP A 42 0.58 14.35 7.97
C ASP A 42 -0.63 14.34 7.03
N LYS A 43 -0.54 13.68 5.86
CA LYS A 43 -1.69 13.50 4.97
C LYS A 43 -2.67 12.46 5.49
N MET A 44 -2.17 11.38 6.10
CA MET A 44 -3.00 10.35 6.72
C MET A 44 -3.69 10.81 8.00
N SER A 45 -3.17 11.81 8.71
CA SER A 45 -3.81 12.36 9.92
C SER A 45 -4.97 13.31 9.61
N ARG A 46 -4.98 13.88 8.39
CA ARG A 46 -6.02 14.80 7.92
C ARG A 46 -7.24 14.10 7.33
N VAL A 47 -7.33 12.77 7.40
CA VAL A 47 -8.41 11.99 6.77
C VAL A 47 -9.82 12.33 7.24
N ASN A 48 -9.96 13.01 8.38
CA ASN A 48 -11.24 13.48 8.92
C ASN A 48 -11.57 14.94 8.54
N GLU A 49 -10.70 15.62 7.79
CA GLU A 49 -10.99 16.93 7.19
C GLU A 49 -11.95 16.77 5.99
N PRO A 50 -12.75 17.81 5.63
CA PRO A 50 -13.78 17.71 4.58
C PRO A 50 -13.28 17.16 3.22
N ASP A 51 -12.03 17.45 2.86
CA ASP A 51 -11.38 16.98 1.63
C ASP A 51 -10.21 16.02 1.91
N GLY A 52 -10.11 15.53 3.14
CA GLY A 52 -8.98 14.76 3.64
C GLY A 52 -8.98 13.29 3.21
N PHE A 53 -10.13 12.76 2.80
CA PHE A 53 -10.28 11.38 2.34
C PHE A 53 -11.29 11.29 1.18
N PRO A 54 -10.93 10.66 0.03
CA PRO A 54 -11.73 10.68 -1.19
C PRO A 54 -12.91 9.68 -1.19
N HIS A 55 -13.68 9.64 -0.10
CA HIS A 55 -14.89 8.82 0.04
C HIS A 55 -16.02 9.65 0.66
N ALA A 56 -17.22 9.58 0.08
CA ALA A 56 -18.35 10.42 0.47
C ALA A 56 -18.70 10.32 1.97
N ASP A 57 -18.60 9.12 2.54
CA ASP A 57 -18.93 8.88 3.96
C ASP A 57 -17.74 9.11 4.91
N GLY A 58 -16.62 9.63 4.40
CA GLY A 58 -15.39 9.86 5.17
C GLY A 58 -14.57 8.60 5.45
N PHE A 59 -13.47 8.78 6.20
CA PHE A 59 -12.51 7.72 6.49
C PHE A 59 -13.08 6.63 7.38
N GLU A 60 -13.76 6.97 8.46
CA GLU A 60 -14.22 5.98 9.44
C GLU A 60 -15.18 4.94 8.83
N ALA A 61 -16.13 5.42 8.01
CA ALA A 61 -17.09 4.57 7.31
C ALA A 61 -16.52 3.80 6.12
N ALA A 62 -15.29 4.12 5.69
CA ALA A 62 -14.67 3.47 4.54
C ALA A 62 -14.24 2.03 4.84
N SER A 63 -14.37 1.16 3.85
CA SER A 63 -13.88 -0.22 3.93
C SER A 63 -12.36 -0.26 4.13
N ALA A 64 -11.86 -1.37 4.68
CA ALA A 64 -10.43 -1.60 4.80
C ALA A 64 -9.70 -1.47 3.45
N TYR A 65 -10.33 -1.89 2.35
CA TYR A 65 -9.78 -1.79 0.99
C TYR A 65 -9.60 -0.34 0.55
N LYS A 66 -10.59 0.52 0.82
CA LYS A 66 -10.51 1.96 0.53
C LYS A 66 -9.42 2.63 1.37
N LYS A 67 -9.32 2.30 2.67
CA LYS A 67 -8.25 2.80 3.54
C LYS A 67 -6.85 2.38 3.03
N ALA A 68 -6.70 1.12 2.64
CA ALA A 68 -5.47 0.59 2.06
C ALA A 68 -5.13 1.25 0.71
N ALA A 69 -6.12 1.46 -0.16
CA ALA A 69 -5.96 2.12 -1.44
C ALA A 69 -5.51 3.57 -1.30
N TYR A 70 -6.10 4.31 -0.35
CA TYR A 70 -5.70 5.68 -0.05
C TYR A 70 -4.24 5.74 0.43
N PHE A 71 -3.88 4.88 1.40
CA PHE A 71 -2.50 4.78 1.88
C PHE A 71 -1.54 4.45 0.73
N PHE A 72 -1.87 3.46 -0.10
CA PHE A 72 -1.02 3.04 -1.21
C PHE A 72 -0.80 4.16 -2.21
N ASN A 73 -1.86 4.82 -2.66
CA ASN A 73 -1.74 5.94 -3.56
C ASN A 73 -0.86 7.02 -2.94
N LEU A 74 -1.12 7.44 -1.70
CA LEU A 74 -0.29 8.42 -1.00
C LEU A 74 1.19 8.00 -0.97
N PHE A 75 1.47 6.76 -0.60
CA PHE A 75 2.82 6.22 -0.52
C PHE A 75 3.52 6.26 -1.88
N THR A 76 2.86 5.81 -2.95
CA THR A 76 3.42 5.77 -4.31
C THR A 76 3.64 7.14 -4.91
N ALA A 77 2.83 8.14 -4.56
CA ALA A 77 3.04 9.50 -5.05
C ALA A 77 4.06 10.30 -4.23
N ILE A 78 4.10 10.10 -2.92
CA ILE A 78 5.05 10.78 -2.03
C ILE A 78 6.47 10.22 -2.23
N LYS A 79 6.58 8.93 -2.56
CA LYS A 79 7.84 8.24 -2.88
C LYS A 79 8.88 8.35 -1.74
N PRO A 80 8.57 7.87 -0.52
CA PRO A 80 9.46 8.06 0.63
C PRO A 80 10.78 7.27 0.57
N ILE A 81 10.92 6.30 -0.33
CA ILE A 81 12.17 5.55 -0.53
C ILE A 81 12.95 6.20 -1.68
N ARG A 82 14.19 6.63 -1.41
CA ARG A 82 15.04 7.36 -2.37
C ARG A 82 15.99 6.47 -3.15
N SER A 83 16.60 5.51 -2.47
CA SER A 83 17.56 4.61 -3.12
C SER A 83 17.68 3.31 -2.34
N VAL A 84 18.14 2.27 -3.03
CA VAL A 84 18.50 0.99 -2.41
C VAL A 84 19.64 0.38 -3.20
N LYS A 85 20.63 -0.22 -2.53
CA LYS A 85 21.61 -1.06 -3.22
C LYS A 85 21.01 -2.43 -3.54
N PRO A 86 21.57 -3.16 -4.54
CA PRO A 86 20.89 -4.26 -5.20
C PRO A 86 20.26 -5.26 -4.24
N ILE A 87 19.00 -5.60 -4.53
CA ILE A 87 18.19 -6.52 -3.74
C ILE A 87 18.33 -7.92 -4.35
N ASN A 88 19.06 -8.81 -3.67
CA ASN A 88 19.37 -10.14 -4.21
C ASN A 88 18.15 -11.03 -4.49
N SER A 89 16.98 -10.73 -3.89
CA SER A 89 15.76 -11.54 -4.06
C SER A 89 14.68 -10.90 -4.94
N ILE A 90 14.88 -9.68 -5.45
CA ILE A 90 14.00 -9.14 -6.49
C ILE A 90 14.40 -9.79 -7.80
N PRO A 91 13.45 -10.32 -8.59
CA PRO A 91 13.75 -10.89 -9.89
C PRO A 91 14.61 -9.92 -10.71
N GLU A 92 15.76 -10.38 -11.20
CA GLU A 92 16.74 -9.55 -11.92
C GLU A 92 16.09 -8.75 -13.07
N LYS A 93 15.05 -9.31 -13.68
CA LYS A 93 14.22 -8.69 -14.71
C LYS A 93 13.50 -7.43 -14.22
N LEU A 94 12.86 -7.48 -13.05
CA LEU A 94 12.24 -6.31 -12.40
C LEU A 94 13.29 -5.24 -12.08
N TRP A 95 14.46 -5.65 -11.60
CA TRP A 95 15.53 -4.71 -11.27
C TRP A 95 16.10 -4.02 -12.52
N LYS A 96 16.37 -4.78 -13.59
CA LYS A 96 16.92 -4.25 -14.87
C LYS A 96 15.95 -3.34 -15.61
N GLU A 97 14.69 -3.74 -15.75
CA GLU A 97 13.68 -2.94 -16.45
C GLU A 97 13.44 -1.61 -15.69
N ALA A 98 13.54 -1.66 -14.36
CA ALA A 98 13.30 -0.49 -13.51
C ALA A 98 14.55 0.36 -13.24
N SER A 99 15.76 -0.17 -13.46
CA SER A 99 17.00 0.63 -13.43
C SER A 99 17.14 1.57 -14.63
N ASP A 100 16.51 1.23 -15.75
CA ASP A 100 16.55 2.03 -16.98
C ASP A 100 15.53 3.19 -16.98
N HIS A 101 14.54 3.19 -16.06
CA HIS A 101 13.38 4.10 -16.07
C HIS A 101 13.29 5.06 -14.85
N SER A 102 14.40 5.31 -14.16
CA SER A 102 14.49 6.08 -12.90
C SER A 102 14.16 5.26 -11.63
N PRO A 103 15.17 4.59 -11.05
CA PRO A 103 15.17 4.35 -9.60
C PRO A 103 14.90 5.69 -8.89
N PRO A 104 13.93 5.80 -7.96
CA PRO A 104 13.33 4.75 -7.13
C PRO A 104 11.80 4.55 -7.27
N ASP A 105 11.17 4.96 -8.37
CA ASP A 105 9.70 5.09 -8.41
C ASP A 105 8.98 3.73 -8.30
N TRP A 106 9.46 2.72 -9.02
CA TRP A 106 8.95 1.35 -8.96
C TRP A 106 9.05 0.72 -7.56
N LEU A 107 10.12 1.07 -6.81
CA LEU A 107 10.38 0.51 -5.49
C LEU A 107 9.32 0.98 -4.49
N ASN A 108 8.89 2.23 -4.61
CA ASN A 108 7.81 2.77 -3.79
C ASN A 108 6.48 2.08 -4.09
N THR A 109 6.19 1.77 -5.35
CA THR A 109 5.02 0.97 -5.73
C THR A 109 5.08 -0.44 -5.18
N TYR A 110 6.21 -1.12 -5.34
CA TYR A 110 6.40 -2.46 -4.82
C TYR A 110 6.28 -2.52 -3.28
N VAL A 111 6.99 -1.64 -2.57
CA VAL A 111 6.95 -1.60 -1.10
C VAL A 111 5.57 -1.17 -0.59
N GLY A 112 4.94 -0.18 -1.22
CA GLY A 112 3.58 0.23 -0.90
C GLY A 112 2.60 -0.94 -0.98
N PHE A 113 2.72 -1.77 -2.02
CA PHE A 113 1.88 -2.96 -2.18
C PHE A 113 2.17 -4.02 -1.10
N LEU A 114 3.44 -4.26 -0.77
CA LEU A 114 3.80 -5.16 0.33
C LEU A 114 3.24 -4.69 1.68
N LEU A 115 3.22 -3.38 1.94
CA LEU A 115 2.62 -2.81 3.15
C LEU A 115 1.11 -3.02 3.20
N ILE A 116 0.40 -2.87 2.07
CA ILE A 116 -1.02 -3.24 1.99
C ILE A 116 -1.22 -4.72 2.31
N LYS A 117 -0.43 -5.59 1.68
CA LYS A 117 -0.51 -7.03 1.88
C LYS A 117 -0.38 -7.39 3.37
N ILE A 118 0.56 -6.76 4.07
CA ILE A 118 0.75 -6.95 5.52
C ILE A 118 -0.42 -6.35 6.30
N GLY A 119 -0.88 -5.16 5.94
CA GLY A 119 -1.93 -4.44 6.67
C GLY A 119 -3.32 -5.05 6.54
N LEU A 120 -3.63 -5.69 5.41
CA LEU A 120 -4.91 -6.34 5.17
C LEU A 120 -4.96 -7.79 5.68
N HIS A 121 -3.81 -8.46 5.80
CA HIS A 121 -3.79 -9.82 6.31
C HIS A 121 -4.20 -9.88 7.79
N GLY A 122 -5.22 -10.69 8.09
CA GLY A 122 -5.78 -10.86 9.42
C GLY A 122 -6.75 -9.76 9.84
N ILE A 123 -7.10 -8.81 8.97
CA ILE A 123 -8.05 -7.75 9.33
C ILE A 123 -9.47 -8.32 9.43
N GLY A 124 -10.16 -8.00 10.53
CA GLY A 124 -11.57 -8.33 10.75
C GLY A 124 -12.48 -7.15 10.43
N TYR A 125 -13.62 -7.41 9.79
CA TYR A 125 -14.67 -6.41 9.53
C TYR A 125 -16.05 -7.08 9.48
N MET A 126 -17.11 -6.26 9.48
CA MET A 126 -18.48 -6.74 9.29
C MET A 126 -18.86 -6.63 7.81
N ASN A 127 -19.37 -7.70 7.22
CA ASN A 127 -19.89 -7.66 5.84
C ASN A 127 -21.26 -6.95 5.77
N CYS A 128 -21.84 -6.85 4.56
CA CYS A 128 -23.13 -6.20 4.33
C CYS A 128 -24.30 -6.93 5.05
N HIS A 129 -24.12 -8.20 5.39
CA HIS A 129 -25.07 -9.01 6.14
C HIS A 129 -24.85 -8.95 7.66
N LYS A 130 -23.94 -8.08 8.15
CA LYS A 130 -23.56 -7.97 9.56
C LYS A 130 -22.97 -9.27 10.12
N GLU A 131 -22.24 -10.01 9.29
CA GLU A 131 -21.45 -11.17 9.70
C GLU A 131 -19.97 -10.78 9.84
N PRO A 132 -19.28 -11.28 10.88
CA PRO A 132 -17.86 -11.04 11.04
C PRO A 132 -17.07 -11.82 9.98
N VAL A 133 -16.19 -11.13 9.28
CA VAL A 133 -15.29 -11.68 8.26
C VAL A 133 -13.87 -11.29 8.61
N THR A 134 -12.94 -12.23 8.46
CA THR A 134 -11.50 -11.98 8.63
C THR A 134 -10.76 -12.32 7.35
N LEU A 135 -9.91 -11.44 6.85
CA LEU A 135 -9.05 -11.72 5.70
C LEU A 135 -7.90 -12.66 6.12
N ALA A 136 -8.21 -13.95 6.23
CA ALA A 136 -7.32 -14.97 6.78
C ALA A 136 -6.13 -15.29 5.86
N GLU A 137 -6.30 -15.16 4.55
CA GLU A 137 -5.26 -15.48 3.58
C GLU A 137 -4.53 -14.22 3.11
N PRO A 138 -3.18 -14.21 3.13
CA PRO A 138 -2.39 -13.08 2.69
C PRO A 138 -2.57 -12.85 1.19
N ILE A 139 -2.58 -11.60 0.75
CA ILE A 139 -2.74 -11.25 -0.67
C ILE A 139 -1.54 -11.73 -1.49
N HIS A 140 -1.79 -12.32 -2.67
CA HIS A 140 -0.77 -12.68 -3.64
C HIS A 140 -1.17 -12.24 -5.04
N VAL A 141 -0.21 -11.72 -5.81
CA VAL A 141 -0.36 -11.39 -7.24
C VAL A 141 0.75 -12.05 -8.04
N SER A 142 0.53 -12.22 -9.34
CA SER A 142 1.57 -12.72 -10.23
C SER A 142 2.69 -11.69 -10.40
N LEU A 143 3.87 -12.13 -10.84
CA LEU A 143 4.97 -11.24 -11.19
C LEU A 143 4.55 -10.23 -12.27
N HIS A 144 3.84 -10.70 -13.30
CA HIS A 144 3.34 -9.86 -14.39
C HIS A 144 2.39 -8.77 -13.87
N THR A 145 1.43 -9.14 -13.02
CA THR A 145 0.53 -8.17 -12.39
C THR A 145 1.28 -7.11 -11.57
N MET A 146 2.36 -7.50 -10.88
CA MET A 146 3.19 -6.55 -10.14
C MET A 146 3.94 -5.59 -11.08
N GLN A 147 4.43 -6.07 -12.23
CA GLN A 147 5.03 -5.22 -13.27
C GLN A 147 4.01 -4.22 -13.82
N ASP A 148 2.81 -4.69 -14.18
CA ASP A 148 1.73 -3.83 -14.68
C ASP A 148 1.33 -2.76 -13.65
N MET A 149 1.32 -3.12 -12.36
CA MET A 149 1.09 -2.14 -11.29
C MET A 149 2.24 -1.14 -11.18
N ILE A 150 3.50 -1.57 -11.28
CA ILE A 150 4.65 -0.66 -11.28
C ILE A 150 4.53 0.37 -12.40
N GLU A 151 4.25 -0.08 -13.62
CA GLU A 151 4.06 0.78 -14.78
C GLU A 151 2.83 1.70 -14.61
N ALA A 152 1.71 1.18 -14.11
CA ALA A 152 0.51 1.96 -13.92
C ALA A 152 0.65 3.04 -12.84
N TYR A 153 1.51 2.86 -11.84
CA TYR A 153 1.65 3.78 -10.71
C TYR A 153 2.96 4.58 -10.69
N SER A 154 3.91 4.36 -11.61
CA SER A 154 5.15 5.13 -11.70
C SER A 154 4.90 6.62 -12.01
N ASP A 155 3.93 6.88 -12.88
CA ASP A 155 3.64 8.22 -13.44
C ASP A 155 2.37 8.86 -12.84
N ALA A 156 1.74 8.23 -11.85
CA ALA A 156 0.44 8.62 -11.36
C ALA A 156 0.47 9.79 -10.34
N THR A 157 -0.39 10.80 -10.54
CA THR A 157 -0.85 11.69 -9.47
C THR A 157 -1.86 10.96 -8.58
N THR A 158 -1.84 11.31 -7.29
CA THR A 158 -2.22 10.46 -6.16
C THR A 158 -3.71 10.18 -5.99
N ILE A 159 -4.56 11.13 -6.34
CA ILE A 159 -5.99 11.09 -5.99
C ILE A 159 -6.84 10.50 -7.11
N ASP A 160 -6.45 10.73 -8.37
CA ASP A 160 -7.28 10.40 -9.53
C ASP A 160 -7.51 8.88 -9.69
N LYS A 161 -6.61 8.07 -9.12
CA LYS A 161 -6.71 6.60 -9.19
C LYS A 161 -7.41 5.97 -7.99
N PHE A 162 -7.77 6.73 -6.95
CA PHE A 162 -8.27 6.17 -5.68
C PHE A 162 -9.38 5.14 -5.86
N GLN A 163 -10.41 5.45 -6.65
CA GLN A 163 -11.53 4.52 -6.84
C GLN A 163 -11.10 3.24 -7.56
N LEU A 164 -10.27 3.35 -8.61
CA LEU A 164 -9.76 2.20 -9.34
C LEU A 164 -8.82 1.36 -8.47
N THR A 165 -7.95 2.00 -7.68
CA THR A 165 -7.08 1.33 -6.71
C THR A 165 -7.90 0.56 -5.68
N ALA A 166 -8.96 1.19 -5.12
CA ALA A 166 -9.82 0.57 -4.12
C ALA A 166 -10.53 -0.66 -4.66
N LEU A 167 -11.10 -0.57 -5.87
CA LEU A 167 -11.73 -1.70 -6.55
C LEU A 167 -10.71 -2.81 -6.85
N LEU A 168 -9.53 -2.47 -7.37
CA LEU A 168 -8.48 -3.46 -7.65
C LEU A 168 -8.07 -4.22 -6.39
N ILE A 169 -7.80 -3.51 -5.29
CA ILE A 169 -7.41 -4.13 -4.01
C ILE A 169 -8.53 -5.03 -3.49
N GLU A 170 -9.77 -4.56 -3.52
CA GLU A 170 -10.95 -5.33 -3.10
C GLU A 170 -11.08 -6.63 -3.90
N GLN A 171 -10.98 -6.56 -5.23
CA GLN A 171 -11.07 -7.74 -6.10
C GLN A 171 -9.91 -8.72 -5.88
N ILE A 172 -8.69 -8.23 -5.65
CA ILE A 172 -7.55 -9.07 -5.28
C ILE A 172 -7.82 -9.77 -3.94
N CYS A 173 -8.34 -9.05 -2.94
CA CYS A 173 -8.70 -9.62 -1.65
C CYS A 173 -9.74 -10.72 -1.78
N TYR A 174 -10.81 -10.50 -2.55
CA TYR A 174 -11.86 -11.51 -2.77
C TYR A 174 -11.38 -12.72 -3.54
N LYS A 175 -10.52 -12.55 -4.54
CA LYS A 175 -9.94 -13.68 -5.26
C LYS A 175 -9.18 -14.63 -4.32
N VAL A 176 -8.52 -14.09 -3.31
CA VAL A 176 -7.74 -14.87 -2.33
C VAL A 176 -8.60 -15.32 -1.15
N ASN A 177 -9.58 -14.52 -0.75
CA ASN A 177 -10.50 -14.76 0.37
C ASN A 177 -11.95 -14.78 -0.15
N SER A 178 -12.31 -15.78 -0.96
CA SER A 178 -13.62 -15.82 -1.65
C SER A 178 -14.82 -15.88 -0.72
N PHE A 179 -14.62 -16.32 0.52
CA PHE A 179 -15.63 -16.27 1.57
C PHE A 179 -15.96 -14.85 2.04
N ALA A 180 -15.09 -13.88 1.76
CA ALA A 180 -15.25 -12.47 2.11
C ALA A 180 -16.00 -11.67 1.04
N GLU A 181 -16.25 -12.25 -0.14
CA GLU A 181 -16.92 -11.60 -1.26
C GLU A 181 -18.40 -11.34 -0.98
N TYR A 182 -18.89 -10.17 -1.39
CA TYR A 182 -20.33 -9.87 -1.39
C TYR A 182 -21.03 -10.74 -2.45
N ARG A 183 -21.98 -11.58 -2.02
CA ARG A 183 -22.66 -12.53 -2.91
C ARG A 183 -23.86 -11.94 -3.66
N ASP A 184 -24.14 -10.66 -3.45
CA ASP A 184 -25.20 -9.96 -4.16
C ASP A 184 -24.77 -9.78 -5.63
N ARG A 185 -25.25 -10.68 -6.49
CA ARG A 185 -25.00 -10.62 -7.94
C ARG A 185 -25.95 -9.59 -8.56
N VAL A 186 -25.37 -8.63 -9.28
CA VAL A 186 -26.12 -7.71 -10.17
C VAL A 186 -26.49 -8.42 -11.46
#